data_AF-A0A954I2Y8-F1
#
_entry.id   AF-A0A954I2Y8-F1
#
_cell.length_a   1.000
_cell.length_b   1.000
_cell.length_c   1.000
_cell.angle_alpha   90.00
_cell.angle_beta   90.00
_cell.angle_gamma   90.00
#
_symmetry.space_group_name_H-M   'P 1'
#
loop_
_entity.id
_entity.type
_entity.pdbx_description
1 polymer ?
#
loop_
_entity_poly.entity_id
_entity_poly.type
_entity_poly.pdbx_seq_one_letter_code
_entity_poly.pdbx_strand_id
1 'polypeptide(L)'
;MTTACWWGGLTVYAAVVVPVGAAVLGSVEQGFVTQRVTNWLNVLAAVSLLTTARPVLMSGHRRLQASWSIFALTLGALAGLHPVLDSLLNADTCEVLDPERFYTLHQFYLWATTAQWLAGGLMLWSLLSSAERSDTVGHSSQPSTS
;
A
#
# COMPACT_ATOMS: atom_id res chain seq x y z
N MET A 1 8.94 -2.88 10.12
CA MET A 1 9.09 -3.97 9.11
C MET A 1 7.84 -4.18 8.28
N THR A 2 6.64 -4.23 8.88
CA THR A 2 5.34 -4.36 8.18
C THR A 2 5.15 -3.39 7.00
N THR A 3 5.38 -2.09 7.20
CA THR A 3 5.27 -1.08 6.13
C THR A 3 6.20 -1.34 4.94
N ALA A 4 7.43 -1.80 5.20
CA ALA A 4 8.39 -2.12 4.15
C ALA A 4 7.96 -3.37 3.37
N CYS A 5 7.46 -4.41 4.06
CA CYS A 5 6.90 -5.61 3.43
C CYS A 5 5.71 -5.27 2.53
N TRP A 6 4.77 -4.45 3.03
CA TRP A 6 3.63 -4.00 2.23
C TRP A 6 4.06 -3.17 1.01
N TRP A 7 4.91 -2.16 1.21
CA TRP A 7 5.31 -1.24 0.14
C TRP A 7 6.13 -1.97 -0.95
N GLY A 8 7.07 -2.82 -0.53
CA GLY A 8 7.86 -3.65 -1.45
C GLY A 8 6.98 -4.67 -2.18
N GLY A 9 6.08 -5.36 -1.47
CA GLY A 9 5.16 -6.33 -2.05
C GLY A 9 4.25 -5.70 -3.11
N LEU A 10 3.64 -4.55 -2.81
CA LEU A 10 2.82 -3.81 -3.77
C LEU A 10 3.64 -3.39 -5.01
N THR A 11 4.85 -2.89 -4.80
CA THR A 11 5.73 -2.43 -5.89
C THR A 11 6.14 -3.57 -6.82
N VAL A 12 6.62 -4.69 -6.28
CA VAL A 12 6.99 -5.88 -7.07
C VAL A 12 5.78 -6.44 -7.79
N TYR A 13 4.63 -6.51 -7.11
CA TYR A 13 3.42 -7.04 -7.71
C TYR A 13 2.98 -6.20 -8.92
N ALA A 14 2.84 -4.88 -8.73
CA ALA A 14 2.37 -3.99 -9.78
C ALA A 14 3.36 -3.85 -10.95
N ALA A 15 4.66 -3.76 -10.67
CA ALA A 15 5.67 -3.50 -11.68
C ALA A 15 6.13 -4.77 -12.44
N VAL A 16 6.05 -5.94 -11.81
CA VAL A 16 6.61 -7.19 -12.37
C VAL A 16 5.53 -8.25 -12.54
N VAL A 17 4.81 -8.59 -11.47
CA VAL A 17 3.89 -9.73 -11.48
C VAL A 17 2.70 -9.47 -12.40
N VAL A 18 2.12 -8.27 -12.38
CA VAL A 18 0.98 -7.92 -13.25
C VAL A 18 1.35 -7.97 -14.73
N PRO A 19 2.42 -7.30 -15.22
CA PRO A 19 2.77 -7.38 -16.63
C PRO A 19 3.15 -8.79 -17.09
N VAL A 20 3.94 -9.52 -16.29
CA VAL A 20 4.35 -10.89 -16.62
C VAL A 20 3.14 -11.83 -16.65
N GLY A 21 2.28 -11.74 -15.63
CA GLY A 21 1.07 -12.53 -15.55
C GLY A 21 0.11 -12.26 -16.69
N ALA A 22 -0.07 -10.99 -17.09
CA ALA A 22 -0.91 -10.63 -18.23
C ALA A 22 -0.36 -11.16 -19.56
N ALA A 23 0.97 -11.18 -19.72
CA ALA A 23 1.63 -11.74 -20.91
C ALA A 23 1.51 -13.27 -20.99
N VAL A 24 1.43 -13.97 -19.86
CA VAL A 24 1.37 -15.43 -19.78
C VAL A 24 -0.07 -15.96 -19.79
N LEU A 25 -0.96 -15.31 -19.03
CA LEU A 25 -2.32 -15.79 -18.76
C LEU A 25 -3.39 -15.08 -19.60
N GLY A 26 -3.10 -13.88 -20.13
CA GLY A 26 -4.12 -12.95 -20.62
C GLY A 26 -4.45 -11.87 -19.59
N SER A 27 -4.91 -10.71 -20.07
CA SER A 27 -5.20 -9.55 -19.23
C SER A 27 -6.38 -9.78 -18.28
N VAL A 28 -7.36 -10.56 -18.70
CA VAL A 28 -8.59 -10.83 -17.95
C VAL A 28 -8.30 -11.77 -16.78
N GLU A 29 -7.68 -12.91 -17.06
CA GLU A 29 -7.29 -13.94 -16.08
C GLU A 29 -6.33 -13.35 -15.04
N GLN A 30 -5.36 -12.55 -15.48
CA GLN A 30 -4.47 -11.81 -14.57
C GLN A 30 -5.22 -10.80 -13.71
N GLY A 31 -6.33 -10.22 -14.20
CA GLY A 31 -7.23 -9.37 -13.43
C GLY A 31 -7.83 -10.11 -12.23
N PHE A 32 -8.29 -11.35 -12.41
CA PHE A 32 -8.81 -12.19 -11.32
C PHE A 32 -7.73 -12.63 -10.33
N VAL A 33 -6.50 -12.90 -10.80
CA VAL A 33 -5.35 -13.12 -9.91
C VAL A 33 -5.10 -11.87 -9.06
N THR A 34 -5.11 -10.70 -9.71
CA THR A 34 -4.90 -9.40 -9.06
C THR A 34 -5.97 -9.09 -8.03
N GLN A 35 -7.23 -9.41 -8.32
CA GLN A 35 -8.32 -9.32 -7.35
C GLN A 35 -7.98 -10.08 -6.05
N ARG A 36 -7.58 -11.35 -6.16
CA ARG A 36 -7.25 -12.18 -4.99
C ARG A 36 -6.01 -11.68 -4.24
N VAL A 37 -4.98 -11.26 -4.95
CA VAL A 37 -3.75 -10.72 -4.32
C VAL A 37 -4.03 -9.41 -3.59
N THR A 38 -4.91 -8.58 -4.16
CA THR A 38 -5.26 -7.28 -3.60
C THR A 38 -5.93 -7.40 -2.22
N ASN A 39 -6.72 -8.45 -1.97
CA ASN A 39 -7.23 -8.74 -0.62
C ASN A 39 -6.10 -8.88 0.40
N TRP A 40 -5.04 -9.62 0.08
CA TRP A 40 -3.89 -9.78 0.96
C TRP A 40 -3.08 -8.48 1.10
N LEU A 41 -2.91 -7.72 0.00
CA LEU A 41 -2.26 -6.41 0.05
C LEU A 41 -3.02 -5.42 0.94
N ASN A 42 -4.36 -5.43 0.92
CA ASN A 42 -5.19 -4.61 1.80
C ASN A 42 -5.07 -5.04 3.28
N VAL A 43 -4.99 -6.34 3.57
CA VAL A 43 -4.73 -6.84 4.93
C VAL A 43 -3.35 -6.37 5.41
N LEU A 44 -2.30 -6.50 4.59
CA LEU A 44 -0.96 -6.02 4.91
C LEU A 44 -0.92 -4.49 5.09
N ALA A 45 -1.72 -3.75 4.32
CA ALA A 45 -1.87 -2.31 4.47
C ALA A 45 -2.52 -1.97 5.83
N ALA A 46 -3.58 -2.67 6.21
CA ALA A 46 -4.26 -2.48 7.49
C ALA A 46 -3.33 -2.79 8.68
N VAL A 47 -2.60 -3.91 8.62
CA VAL A 47 -1.59 -4.25 9.64
C VAL A 47 -0.50 -3.16 9.70
N SER A 48 -0.03 -2.68 8.55
CA SER A 48 0.93 -1.58 8.50
C SER A 48 0.40 -0.31 9.15
N LEU A 49 -0.85 0.08 8.86
CA LEU A 49 -1.50 1.26 9.42
C LEU A 49 -1.64 1.17 10.95
N LEU A 50 -2.06 0.01 11.46
CA LEU A 50 -2.22 -0.23 12.89
C LEU A 50 -0.89 -0.22 13.64
N THR A 51 0.12 -0.89 13.08
CA THR A 51 1.45 -0.95 13.71
C THR A 51 2.19 0.39 13.74
N THR A 52 1.90 1.30 12.81
CA THR A 52 2.50 2.66 12.78
C THR A 52 1.65 3.73 13.47
N ALA A 53 0.40 3.45 13.85
CA ALA A 53 -0.52 4.45 14.39
C ALA A 53 0.04 5.20 15.61
N ARG A 54 0.43 4.47 16.66
CA ARG A 54 0.95 5.08 17.89
C ARG A 54 2.20 5.96 17.68
N PRO A 55 3.30 5.45 17.09
CA PRO A 55 4.50 6.27 16.92
C PRO A 55 4.26 7.48 16.01
N VAL A 56 3.44 7.35 14.95
CA VAL A 56 3.13 8.48 14.07
C VAL A 56 2.31 9.55 14.78
N LEU A 57 1.24 9.16 15.47
CA LEU A 57 0.35 10.11 16.16
C LEU A 57 1.09 10.84 17.28
N MET A 58 2.01 10.18 17.98
CA MET A 58 2.81 10.78 19.06
C MET A 58 4.05 11.55 18.55
N SER A 59 4.41 11.47 17.26
CA SER A 59 5.66 12.04 16.74
C SER A 59 5.70 13.57 16.67
N GLY A 60 4.55 14.26 16.68
CA GLY A 60 4.45 15.71 16.44
C GLY A 60 4.80 16.17 15.00
N HIS A 61 5.24 15.26 14.12
CA HIS A 61 5.65 15.57 12.76
C HIS A 61 4.43 15.64 11.83
N ARG A 62 3.97 16.86 11.52
CA ARG A 62 2.79 17.10 10.65
C ARG A 62 2.85 16.35 9.31
N ARG A 63 4.02 16.26 8.69
CA ARG A 63 4.21 15.53 7.42
C ARG A 63 3.94 14.04 7.58
N LEU A 64 4.46 13.42 8.64
CA LEU A 64 4.28 11.99 8.92
C LEU A 64 2.82 11.68 9.25
N GLN A 65 2.18 12.55 10.03
CA GLN A 65 0.74 12.46 10.33
C GLN A 65 -0.11 12.62 9.07
N ALA A 66 0.20 13.59 8.20
CA ALA A 66 -0.49 13.78 6.93
C ALA A 66 -0.35 12.55 6.02
N SER A 67 0.86 12.00 5.88
CA SER A 67 1.08 10.76 5.12
C SER A 67 0.29 9.59 5.69
N TRP A 68 0.27 9.42 7.02
CA TRP A 68 -0.52 8.37 7.67
C TRP A 68 -2.02 8.56 7.48
N SER A 69 -2.52 9.79 7.56
CA SER A 69 -3.94 10.10 7.31
C SER A 69 -4.34 9.84 5.86
N ILE A 70 -3.50 10.20 4.88
CA ILE A 70 -3.73 9.87 3.46
C ILE A 70 -3.75 8.36 3.27
N PHE A 71 -2.83 7.64 3.90
CA PHE A 71 -2.79 6.17 3.87
C PHE A 71 -4.07 5.56 4.46
N ALA A 72 -4.54 6.06 5.60
CA ALA A 72 -5.78 5.59 6.23
C ALA A 72 -7.00 5.85 5.36
N LEU A 73 -7.11 7.06 4.80
CA LEU A 73 -8.21 7.47 3.94
C LEU A 73 -8.28 6.63 2.66
N THR A 74 -7.13 6.46 2.00
CA THR A 74 -7.03 5.64 0.78
C THR A 74 -7.32 4.17 1.07
N LEU A 75 -6.82 3.61 2.18
CA LEU A 75 -7.17 2.25 2.59
C LEU A 75 -8.69 2.08 2.80
N GLY A 76 -9.34 3.05 3.44
CA GLY A 76 -10.80 3.05 3.59
C GLY A 76 -11.53 3.10 2.25
N ALA A 77 -11.07 3.95 1.33
CA ALA A 77 -11.61 4.02 -0.03
C ALA A 77 -11.44 2.70 -0.79
N LEU A 78 -10.27 2.07 -0.72
CA LEU A 78 -10.02 0.78 -1.37
C LEU A 78 -10.86 -0.34 -0.75
N ALA A 79 -11.00 -0.38 0.59
CA ALA A 79 -11.85 -1.36 1.26
C ALA A 79 -13.33 -1.24 0.84
N GLY A 80 -13.81 -0.04 0.52
CA GLY A 80 -15.15 0.17 -0.03
C GLY A 80 -15.25 -0.13 -1.53
N LEU A 81 -14.25 0.27 -2.33
CA LEU A 81 -14.25 0.08 -3.79
C LEU A 81 -14.05 -1.38 -4.20
N HIS A 82 -13.26 -2.15 -3.44
CA HIS A 82 -12.93 -3.53 -3.76
C HIS A 82 -14.16 -4.45 -3.90
N PRO A 83 -15.08 -4.54 -2.92
CA PRO A 83 -16.28 -5.38 -3.05
C PRO A 83 -17.22 -4.90 -4.18
N VAL A 84 -17.22 -3.60 -4.48
CA VAL A 84 -18.01 -3.06 -5.60
C VAL A 84 -17.43 -3.53 -6.93
N LEU A 85 -16.11 -3.45 -7.11
CA LEU A 85 -15.45 -3.97 -8.30
C LEU A 85 -15.64 -5.49 -8.44
N ASP A 86 -15.53 -6.23 -7.35
CA ASP A 86 -15.76 -7.68 -7.33
C ASP A 86 -17.17 -8.05 -7.77
N SER A 87 -18.18 -7.28 -7.37
CA SER A 87 -19.57 -7.50 -7.79
C SER A 87 -19.82 -7.28 -9.29
N LEU A 88 -18.89 -6.61 -9.98
CA LEU A 88 -18.95 -6.38 -11.43
C LEU A 88 -18.18 -7.44 -12.23
N LEU A 89 -17.58 -8.43 -11.55
CA LEU A 89 -16.83 -9.51 -12.17
C LEU A 89 -17.60 -10.83 -12.04
N ASN A 90 -17.65 -11.60 -13.13
CA ASN A 90 -18.11 -12.98 -13.12
C ASN A 90 -16.89 -13.91 -13.10
N ALA A 91 -16.62 -14.53 -11.95
CA ALA A 91 -15.47 -15.41 -11.77
C ALA A 91 -15.60 -16.74 -12.55
N ASP A 92 -16.81 -17.17 -12.88
CA ASP A 92 -17.04 -18.44 -13.57
C ASP A 92 -16.82 -18.28 -15.09
N THR A 93 -17.24 -17.14 -15.66
CA THR A 93 -17.07 -16.86 -17.10
C THR A 93 -15.84 -16.02 -17.42
N CYS A 94 -15.13 -15.52 -16.40
CA CYS A 94 -14.06 -14.53 -16.56
C CYS A 94 -14.51 -13.29 -17.35
N GLU A 95 -15.72 -12.80 -17.09
CA GLU A 95 -16.29 -11.65 -17.79
C GLU A 95 -16.54 -10.46 -16.86
N VAL A 96 -16.48 -9.26 -17.44
CA VAL A 96 -16.87 -8.01 -16.77
C VAL A 96 -18.33 -7.73 -17.09
N LEU A 97 -19.19 -7.73 -16.08
CA LEU A 97 -20.65 -7.60 -16.23
C LEU A 97 -21.07 -6.21 -16.76
N ASP A 98 -20.35 -5.16 -16.33
CA ASP A 98 -20.57 -3.78 -16.76
C ASP A 98 -19.21 -3.11 -17.00
N PRO A 99 -18.67 -3.19 -18.23
CA PRO A 99 -17.34 -2.70 -18.55
C PRO A 99 -17.16 -1.20 -18.27
N GLU A 100 -18.12 -0.36 -18.62
CA GLU A 100 -18.01 1.10 -18.47
C GLU A 100 -17.89 1.50 -17.00
N ARG A 101 -18.77 0.95 -16.15
CA ARG A 101 -18.74 1.20 -14.72
C ARG A 101 -17.50 0.58 -14.08
N PHE A 102 -17.10 -0.61 -14.51
CA PHE A 102 -15.90 -1.28 -14.04
C PHE A 102 -14.65 -0.44 -14.32
N TYR A 103 -14.43 0.02 -15.55
CA TYR A 103 -13.26 0.81 -15.91
C TYR A 103 -13.19 2.12 -15.14
N THR A 104 -14.32 2.80 -14.96
CA THR A 104 -14.39 4.04 -14.19
C THR A 104 -13.98 3.82 -12.73
N LEU A 105 -14.58 2.83 -12.07
CA LEU A 105 -14.26 2.49 -10.68
C LEU A 105 -12.83 1.95 -10.54
N HIS A 106 -12.36 1.18 -11.52
CA HIS A 106 -11.01 0.65 -11.56
C HIS A 106 -9.98 1.79 -11.68
N GLN A 107 -10.27 2.83 -12.47
CA GLN A 107 -9.41 4.01 -12.55
C GLN A 107 -9.33 4.74 -11.19
N PHE A 108 -10.45 4.92 -10.49
CA PHE A 108 -10.43 5.47 -9.12
C PHE A 108 -9.64 4.59 -8.16
N TYR A 109 -9.77 3.27 -8.29
CA TYR A 109 -9.01 2.30 -7.51
C TYR A 109 -7.50 2.46 -7.73
N LEU A 110 -7.05 2.61 -8.97
CA LEU A 110 -5.64 2.82 -9.31
C LEU A 110 -5.11 4.15 -8.78
N TRP A 111 -5.89 5.22 -8.86
CA TRP A 111 -5.53 6.51 -8.28
C TRP A 111 -5.39 6.45 -6.76
N ALA A 112 -6.35 5.82 -6.07
CA ALA A 112 -6.30 5.61 -4.62
C ALA A 112 -5.09 4.76 -4.22
N THR A 113 -4.80 3.69 -4.97
CA THR A 113 -3.63 2.82 -4.77
C THR A 113 -2.32 3.61 -4.97
N THR A 114 -2.24 4.46 -5.98
CA THR A 114 -1.06 5.31 -6.25
C THR A 114 -0.83 6.32 -5.13
N ALA A 115 -1.89 6.99 -4.68
CA ALA A 115 -1.83 7.92 -3.55
C ALA A 115 -1.39 7.21 -2.25
N GLN A 116 -1.92 6.01 -2.00
CA GLN A 116 -1.52 5.18 -0.86
C GLN A 116 -0.05 4.77 -0.95
N TRP A 117 0.42 4.37 -2.14
CA TRP A 117 1.81 3.99 -2.39
C TRP A 117 2.78 5.15 -2.12
N LEU A 118 2.46 6.36 -2.60
CA LEU A 118 3.23 7.57 -2.32
C LEU A 118 3.25 7.89 -0.82
N ALA A 119 2.10 7.87 -0.17
CA ALA A 119 1.99 8.11 1.27
C ALA A 119 2.78 7.09 2.09
N GLY A 120 2.70 5.82 1.74
CA GLY A 120 3.46 4.73 2.38
C GLY A 120 4.97 4.87 2.18
N GLY A 121 5.42 5.26 0.98
CA GLY A 121 6.83 5.53 0.70
C GLY A 121 7.37 6.72 1.50
N LEU A 122 6.61 7.81 1.58
CA LEU A 122 6.96 8.98 2.40
C LEU A 122 7.01 8.66 3.89
N MET A 123 6.07 7.86 4.38
CA MET A 123 6.06 7.38 5.76
C MET A 123 7.29 6.51 6.05
N LEU A 124 7.59 5.53 5.17
CA LEU A 124 8.73 4.65 5.31
C LEU A 124 10.05 5.44 5.33
N TRP A 125 10.23 6.38 4.39
CA TRP A 125 11.39 7.27 4.36
C TRP A 125 11.56 8.06 5.65
N SER A 126 10.48 8.65 6.15
CA SER A 126 10.52 9.46 7.38
C SER A 126 10.88 8.61 8.61
N LEU A 127 10.32 7.40 8.72
CA LEU A 127 10.63 6.47 9.80
C LEU A 127 12.10 6.02 9.78
N LEU A 128 12.65 5.71 8.61
CA LEU A 128 14.05 5.30 8.45
C LEU A 128 15.01 6.47 8.77
N SER A 129 14.74 7.66 8.25
CA SER A 129 15.56 8.85 8.52
C SER A 129 15.57 9.27 10.00
N SER A 130 14.53 8.92 10.76
CA SER A 130 14.44 9.18 12.20
C SER A 130 15.28 8.18 13.02
N ALA A 131 15.40 6.93 12.54
CA ALA A 131 16.23 5.91 13.15
C ALA A 131 17.72 6.27 13.01
N GLU A 132 18.17 6.62 11.79
CA GLU A 132 19.57 6.99 11.53
C GLU A 132 20.05 8.17 12.39
N ARG A 133 19.17 9.16 12.62
CA ARG A 133 19.47 10.33 13.45
C ARG A 133 19.61 9.99 14.93
N SER A 134 18.95 8.93 15.40
CA SER A 134 19.05 8.49 16.79
C SER A 134 20.38 7.76 17.06
N ASP A 135 20.88 7.00 16.08
CA ASP A 135 22.14 6.28 16.17
C ASP A 135 23.37 7.21 16.17
N THR A 136 23.31 8.32 15.41
CA THR A 136 24.42 9.29 15.35
C THR A 136 24.64 10.04 16.66
N VAL A 137 23.57 10.34 17.40
CA VAL A 137 23.63 11.06 18.69
C VAL A 137 24.09 10.15 19.83
N GLY A 138 23.80 8.85 19.76
CA GLY A 138 24.24 7.87 20.77
C GLY A 138 25.76 7.66 20.80
N HIS A 139 26.45 7.73 19.66
CA HIS A 139 27.89 7.45 19.58
C HIS A 139 28.77 8.59 20.12
N SER A 140 28.30 9.84 20.10
CA SER A 140 29.03 11.00 20.64
C SER A 140 28.98 11.13 22.17
N SER A 141 28.31 10.20 22.86
CA SER A 141 28.03 10.27 24.30
C SER A 141 28.86 9.31 25.16
N GLN A 142 29.75 8.50 24.57
CA GLN A 142 30.64 7.65 25.38
C GLN A 142 31.82 8.48 25.94
N PRO A 143 31.93 8.65 27.27
CA PRO A 143 33.09 9.29 27.86
C PRO A 143 34.30 8.37 27.69
N SER A 144 35.40 8.94 27.20
CA SER A 144 36.71 8.30 27.20
C SER A 144 37.11 7.95 28.63
N THR A 145 36.88 6.71 29.06
CA THR A 145 37.45 6.18 30.29
C THR A 145 38.96 6.08 30.09
N SER A 146 39.68 7.05 30.64
CA SER A 146 41.13 7.01 30.89
C SER A 146 41.37 6.65 32.34
#